data_AF-A0A5J4X8T7-F1
#
_entry.id   AF-A0A5J4X8T7-F1
#
_cell.length_a   1.000
_cell.length_b   1.000
_cell.length_c   1.000
_cell.angle_alpha   90.00
_cell.angle_beta   90.00
_cell.angle_gamma   90.00
#
_symmetry.space_group_name_H-M   'P 1'
#
loop_
_entity.id
_entity.type
_entity.pdbx_description
1 polymer ?
#
loop_
_entity_poly.entity_id
_entity_poly.type
_entity_poly.pdbx_seq_one_letter_code
_entity_poly.pdbx_strand_id
1 'polypeptide(L)'
;MFNKLLRFFVLASILKAELINFEKFSLQNNTITWDQTGSDKGYFAIDTDDGVLPWIGSASSRHLSVLPLGYNSSGDFEIEQTIDYAKLNCTGAQDYYEKMYFDLEAIAILAYDYKNITPSDYQLFNCHPKQLKIITDEKPNGISTDYQTGCDIKYSSASRLSGISPQSCYGKEGSYNGTCKATCIDNKTDLIKYGQNLRFGSIQSETGISQELLRKLIARFGPVLAYNNYYERYQIYYGWNFETVSTYYRTLYRLDTDLVVATEVIKPWPLITNVSFFAQPLTDCTNKDDPQFRCYCTSTNYPVGCICPIKTEGLIGIPIDRCSCQIGDVREECYEFKCTNDILPAFGCTCTQRFHPRRCKCPSKAEDLVGIPKLQCKCIGNNDPREQCKCFTLDPQGRCKCTGVNDSSNCLCPKDPEELLTFSKDKCKCVSGDLRSSCSVCKGEINDDKDCICPNTAEDLIQISSRKCQCIKGDTRNECKPTQCTNNAVPELGCICARDFHPNKCTCSQIATFLEGVPVNQCGCVSDDYREGCRTKDDKPSTDKTDALDKSGCDQLNVLISVIAVVVLFPALAMLL
;
A
#
# COMPACT_ATOMS: atom_id res chain seq x y z
N MET A 1 4.87 -38.43 -16.00
CA MET A 1 5.87 -37.35 -16.19
C MET A 1 5.23 -35.98 -15.92
N PHE A 2 4.57 -35.80 -14.76
CA PHE A 2 3.77 -34.59 -14.45
C PHE A 2 3.74 -34.38 -12.92
N ASN A 3 4.84 -33.92 -12.32
CA ASN A 3 4.86 -33.56 -10.89
C ASN A 3 6.04 -32.64 -10.49
N LYS A 4 6.24 -31.51 -11.20
CA LYS A 4 7.31 -30.52 -10.90
C LYS A 4 6.92 -29.04 -11.07
N LEU A 5 5.64 -28.71 -11.19
CA LEU A 5 5.14 -27.34 -11.44
C LEU A 5 4.26 -26.78 -10.32
N LEU A 6 4.51 -27.21 -9.07
CA LEU A 6 3.83 -26.71 -7.87
C LEU A 6 4.84 -26.30 -6.77
N ARG A 7 5.76 -25.39 -7.10
CA ARG A 7 6.62 -24.68 -6.13
C ARG A 7 6.79 -23.23 -6.57
N PHE A 8 6.82 -22.31 -5.60
CA PHE A 8 6.98 -20.86 -5.77
C PHE A 8 5.79 -20.08 -6.37
N PHE A 9 4.57 -20.31 -5.85
CA PHE A 9 3.77 -19.15 -5.45
C PHE A 9 4.23 -18.74 -4.04
N VAL A 10 5.28 -17.93 -3.98
CA VAL A 10 5.54 -17.13 -2.79
C VAL A 10 4.39 -16.12 -2.76
N LEU A 11 3.47 -16.28 -1.81
CA LEU A 11 2.72 -15.12 -1.35
C LEU A 11 3.76 -14.18 -0.75
N ALA A 12 4.25 -13.27 -1.60
CA ALA A 12 4.76 -12.02 -1.10
C ALA A 12 3.54 -11.32 -0.51
N SER A 13 3.32 -11.54 0.80
CA SER A 13 2.57 -10.60 1.62
C SER A 13 3.24 -9.26 1.34
N ILE A 14 2.59 -8.43 0.53
CA ILE A 14 3.07 -7.09 0.23
C ILE A 14 2.97 -6.36 1.57
N LEU A 15 4.08 -6.35 2.30
CA LEU A 15 4.25 -5.59 3.52
C LEU A 15 3.89 -4.16 3.14
N LYS A 16 2.74 -3.69 3.63
CA LYS A 16 2.35 -2.31 3.40
C LYS A 16 3.27 -1.46 4.26
N ALA A 17 4.08 -0.67 3.56
CA ALA A 17 4.67 0.54 4.10
C ALA A 17 3.56 1.36 4.76
N GLU A 18 3.69 1.64 6.04
CA GLU A 18 2.80 2.57 6.75
C GLU A 18 3.48 3.94 6.78
N LEU A 19 2.74 4.95 6.31
CA LEU A 19 3.25 6.31 6.17
C LEU A 19 2.81 7.15 7.38
N ILE A 20 3.74 7.46 8.26
CA ILE A 20 3.47 8.21 9.50
C ILE A 20 3.70 9.70 9.28
N ASN A 21 2.65 10.51 9.47
CA ASN A 21 2.73 11.96 9.38
C ASN A 21 3.12 12.59 10.73
N PHE A 22 4.01 13.58 10.68
CA PHE A 22 4.48 14.36 11.81
C PHE A 22 4.31 15.85 11.51
N GLU A 23 3.89 16.63 12.50
CA GLU A 23 3.70 18.07 12.34
C GLU A 23 5.05 18.79 12.17
N LYS A 24 5.15 19.59 11.10
CA LYS A 24 6.36 20.33 10.70
C LYS A 24 6.48 21.64 11.49
N PHE A 25 6.41 21.55 12.80
CA PHE A 25 6.58 22.69 13.68
C PHE A 25 8.03 23.20 13.68
N SER A 26 8.16 24.52 13.63
CA SER A 26 9.37 25.26 13.99
C SER A 26 9.09 26.13 15.22
N LEU A 27 10.12 26.42 16.01
CA LEU A 27 10.03 27.28 17.18
C LEU A 27 10.98 28.47 17.00
N GLN A 28 10.43 29.69 17.02
CA GLN A 28 11.23 30.91 17.04
C GLN A 28 10.85 31.74 18.27
N ASN A 29 11.85 32.03 19.11
CA ASN A 29 11.69 32.65 20.43
C ASN A 29 10.75 31.86 21.35
N ASN A 30 9.45 32.11 21.22
CA ASN A 30 8.38 31.61 22.07
C ASN A 30 7.08 31.36 21.28
N THR A 31 7.17 31.39 19.94
CA THR A 31 6.08 31.21 19.00
C THR A 31 6.38 29.96 18.17
N ILE A 32 5.51 28.97 18.27
CA ILE A 32 5.49 27.81 17.37
C ILE A 32 4.95 28.31 16.03
N THR A 33 5.63 28.03 14.93
CA THR A 33 5.08 28.23 13.60
C THR A 33 4.74 26.88 12.99
N TRP A 34 3.47 26.73 12.59
CA TRP A 34 2.99 25.63 11.78
C TRP A 34 2.65 26.17 10.39
N ASP A 35 3.55 25.90 9.44
CA ASP A 35 3.37 26.32 8.05
C ASP A 35 2.65 25.22 7.27
N GLN A 36 1.37 25.43 6.98
CA GLN A 36 0.51 24.52 6.22
C GLN A 36 0.39 24.89 4.72
N THR A 37 1.30 25.73 4.21
CA THR A 37 1.32 26.08 2.77
C THR A 37 1.71 24.90 1.89
N GLY A 38 1.44 25.01 0.59
CA GLY A 38 1.91 24.05 -0.41
C GLY A 38 1.21 22.68 -0.34
N SER A 39 1.91 21.62 -0.74
CA SER A 39 1.34 20.27 -0.92
C SER A 39 1.46 19.36 0.30
N ASP A 40 2.41 19.61 1.20
CA ASP A 40 2.64 18.80 2.41
C ASP A 40 1.75 19.22 3.59
N LYS A 41 1.07 20.37 3.47
CA LYS A 41 0.13 20.94 4.45
C LYS A 41 0.69 21.00 5.87
N GLY A 42 2.00 21.25 5.98
CA GLY A 42 2.68 21.39 7.26
C GLY A 42 2.90 20.07 8.00
N TYR A 43 2.91 18.97 7.27
CA TYR A 43 3.38 17.68 7.74
C TYR A 43 4.66 17.28 7.00
N PHE A 44 5.46 16.43 7.60
CA PHE A 44 6.36 15.55 6.87
C PHE A 44 6.01 14.10 7.18
N ALA A 45 6.27 13.22 6.24
CA ALA A 45 5.86 11.84 6.29
C ALA A 45 7.08 10.92 6.32
N ILE A 46 7.12 9.94 7.23
CA ILE A 46 8.15 8.91 7.27
C ILE A 46 7.49 7.55 7.01
N ASP A 47 8.01 6.84 6.03
CA ASP A 47 7.64 5.45 5.75
C ASP A 47 8.36 4.53 6.76
N THR A 48 7.59 3.68 7.44
CA THR A 48 8.14 2.70 8.40
C THR A 48 9.10 1.68 7.79
N ASP A 49 9.02 1.46 6.47
CA ASP A 49 9.85 0.53 5.70
C ASP A 49 10.83 1.27 4.75
N ASP A 50 11.15 2.55 5.03
CA ASP A 50 12.12 3.39 4.28
C ASP A 50 13.59 2.86 4.25
N GLY A 51 13.82 1.69 4.83
CA GLY A 51 15.12 1.03 4.91
C GLY A 51 16.08 1.63 5.93
N VAL A 52 15.65 2.64 6.71
CA VAL A 52 16.44 3.23 7.79
C VAL A 52 16.36 2.35 9.03
N LEU A 53 17.52 1.94 9.54
CA LEU A 53 17.65 1.09 10.72
C LEU A 53 18.56 1.81 11.74
N PRO A 54 18.02 2.72 12.58
CA PRO A 54 18.82 3.50 13.53
C PRO A 54 19.38 2.69 14.71
N TRP A 55 18.90 1.46 14.83
CA TRP A 55 19.22 0.49 15.88
C TRP A 55 19.79 -0.76 15.22
N ILE A 56 20.43 -1.64 16.01
CA ILE A 56 21.01 -2.88 15.50
C ILE A 56 19.88 -3.92 15.26
N GLY A 57 19.16 -3.77 14.15
CA GLY A 57 18.11 -4.67 13.70
C GLY A 57 16.97 -3.98 12.94
N SER A 58 16.03 -4.78 12.46
CA SER A 58 14.79 -4.32 11.80
C SER A 58 13.55 -4.92 12.46
N ALA A 59 12.35 -4.56 11.99
CA ALA A 59 11.09 -5.15 12.46
C ALA A 59 11.08 -6.69 12.36
N SER A 60 11.80 -7.29 11.40
CA SER A 60 11.90 -8.74 11.19
C SER A 60 13.05 -9.40 11.96
N SER A 61 13.93 -8.64 12.64
CA SER A 61 14.99 -9.20 13.49
C SER A 61 14.44 -10.12 14.57
N ARG A 62 15.19 -11.19 14.90
CA ARG A 62 14.87 -12.06 16.05
C ARG A 62 15.02 -11.34 17.38
N HIS A 63 16.01 -10.45 17.49
CA HIS A 63 16.30 -9.68 18.70
C HIS A 63 16.44 -8.22 18.30
N LEU A 64 15.87 -7.32 19.10
CA LEU A 64 16.04 -5.89 18.94
C LEU A 64 15.97 -5.22 20.32
N SER A 65 16.85 -4.27 20.57
CA SER A 65 16.80 -3.33 21.69
C SER A 65 17.20 -1.97 21.14
N VAL A 66 16.43 -0.93 21.44
CA VAL A 66 16.73 0.45 21.06
C VAL A 66 17.50 1.18 22.16
N LEU A 67 17.66 0.55 23.33
CA LEU A 67 18.44 1.04 24.45
C LEU A 67 19.85 0.43 24.47
N PRO A 68 20.85 1.15 25.02
CA PRO A 68 22.20 0.63 25.21
C PRO A 68 22.26 -0.65 26.05
N LEU A 69 23.37 -1.37 25.97
CA LEU A 69 23.63 -2.50 26.87
C LEU A 69 23.78 -2.02 28.31
N GLY A 70 23.25 -2.80 29.26
CA GLY A 70 23.28 -2.51 30.69
C GLY A 70 21.88 -2.38 31.30
N TYR A 71 20.94 -1.76 30.58
CA TYR A 71 19.59 -1.43 31.04
C TYR A 71 18.66 -2.65 31.10
N ASN A 72 18.64 -3.37 32.23
CA ASN A 72 17.88 -4.60 32.44
C ASN A 72 17.02 -4.59 33.71
N SER A 73 17.15 -3.59 34.57
CA SER A 73 16.48 -3.42 35.86
C SER A 73 16.05 -1.96 36.08
N SER A 74 15.18 -1.72 37.05
CA SER A 74 14.69 -0.36 37.38
C SER A 74 15.81 0.61 37.74
N GLY A 75 16.75 0.18 38.57
CA GLY A 75 17.88 0.98 39.07
C GLY A 75 18.96 1.28 38.04
N ASP A 76 18.84 0.75 36.82
CA ASP A 76 19.67 1.21 35.70
C ASP A 76 19.21 2.59 35.18
N PHE A 77 18.03 3.08 35.56
CA PHE A 77 17.43 4.32 35.03
C PHE A 77 17.38 5.45 36.07
N GLU A 78 17.82 6.66 35.69
CA GLU A 78 17.73 7.89 36.51
C GLU A 78 16.29 8.37 36.80
N ILE A 79 15.28 7.63 36.29
CA ILE A 79 13.86 7.82 36.55
C ILE A 79 13.27 6.76 37.49
N GLU A 80 14.07 5.90 38.12
CA GLU A 80 13.59 4.91 39.12
C GLU A 80 12.79 5.55 40.26
N GLN A 81 13.05 6.84 40.56
CA GLN A 81 12.38 7.58 41.62
C GLN A 81 10.85 7.37 41.66
N THR A 82 10.34 7.17 42.87
CA THR A 82 8.91 7.10 43.20
C THR A 82 8.26 8.46 42.98
N ILE A 83 7.21 8.55 42.15
CA ILE A 83 6.52 9.81 41.86
C ILE A 83 5.03 9.66 42.20
N ASP A 84 4.61 10.25 43.31
CA ASP A 84 3.20 10.30 43.73
C ASP A 84 2.45 11.42 42.98
N TYR A 85 2.15 11.17 41.71
CA TYR A 85 1.53 12.14 40.82
C TYR A 85 0.08 12.49 41.24
N ALA A 86 -0.58 11.64 42.04
CA ALA A 86 -1.90 11.92 42.61
C ALA A 86 -1.89 13.08 43.63
N LYS A 87 -0.72 13.47 44.15
CA LYS A 87 -0.52 14.64 45.02
C LYS A 87 -0.13 15.92 44.27
N LEU A 88 0.00 15.87 42.95
CA LEU A 88 0.30 17.06 42.15
C LEU A 88 -0.96 17.90 42.00
N ASN A 89 -0.95 19.12 42.57
CA ASN A 89 -2.01 20.11 42.39
C ASN A 89 -2.06 20.70 40.97
N CYS A 90 -1.54 19.98 39.97
CA CYS A 90 -1.36 20.49 38.62
C CYS A 90 -1.75 19.50 37.54
N THR A 91 -2.79 19.83 36.78
CA THR A 91 -3.46 18.95 35.82
C THR A 91 -2.55 18.52 34.67
N GLY A 92 -1.77 19.45 34.09
CA GLY A 92 -0.81 19.13 33.05
C GLY A 92 0.34 18.24 33.53
N ALA A 93 0.84 18.49 34.75
CA ALA A 93 1.87 17.65 35.36
C ALA A 93 1.33 16.26 35.69
N GLN A 94 0.12 16.17 36.24
CA GLN A 94 -0.56 14.88 36.47
C GLN A 94 -0.70 14.10 35.15
N ASP A 95 -1.21 14.70 34.07
CA ASP A 95 -1.35 14.05 32.75
C ASP A 95 0.00 13.54 32.20
N TYR A 96 1.07 14.31 32.42
CA TYR A 96 2.44 14.00 31.98
C TYR A 96 3.03 12.77 32.68
N TYR A 97 2.73 12.57 33.98
CA TYR A 97 3.14 11.38 34.73
C TYR A 97 2.17 10.20 34.55
N GLU A 98 0.87 10.43 34.66
CA GLU A 98 -0.19 9.40 34.57
C GLU A 98 -0.16 8.66 33.22
N LYS A 99 0.17 9.36 32.13
CA LYS A 99 0.33 8.77 30.79
C LYS A 99 1.75 8.30 30.47
N MET A 100 2.67 8.32 31.44
CA MET A 100 4.09 7.97 31.28
C MET A 100 4.84 8.78 30.20
N TYR A 101 4.43 10.01 29.91
CA TYR A 101 5.18 10.89 29.02
C TYR A 101 6.52 11.32 29.64
N PHE A 102 6.57 11.49 30.97
CA PHE A 102 7.83 11.68 31.71
C PHE A 102 8.83 10.55 31.44
N ASP A 103 8.38 9.31 31.57
CA ASP A 103 9.23 8.14 31.34
C ASP A 103 9.60 8.03 29.85
N LEU A 104 8.65 8.24 28.93
CA LEU A 104 8.93 8.21 27.50
C LEU A 104 9.99 9.25 27.09
N GLU A 105 9.97 10.44 27.68
CA GLU A 105 10.98 11.47 27.46
C GLU A 105 12.38 10.99 27.90
N ALA A 106 12.51 10.43 29.10
CA ALA A 106 13.77 9.89 29.60
C ALA A 106 14.31 8.75 28.73
N ILE A 107 13.45 7.78 28.39
CA ILE A 107 13.82 6.60 27.61
C ILE A 107 14.15 6.99 26.15
N ALA A 108 13.49 8.00 25.59
CA ALA A 108 13.83 8.55 24.28
C ALA A 108 15.19 9.25 24.29
N ILE A 109 15.49 10.06 25.31
CA ILE A 109 16.81 10.73 25.44
C ILE A 109 17.93 9.71 25.65
N LEU A 110 17.66 8.62 26.38
CA LEU A 110 18.60 7.51 26.49
C LEU A 110 18.86 6.81 25.15
N ALA A 111 17.81 6.57 24.34
CA ALA A 111 17.93 5.92 23.03
C ALA A 111 18.63 6.80 21.97
N TYR A 112 18.29 8.09 21.92
CA TYR A 112 18.73 9.03 20.88
C TYR A 112 20.03 9.78 21.24
N ASP A 113 20.17 10.26 22.48
CA ASP A 113 21.30 11.09 22.92
C ASP A 113 22.34 10.31 23.77
N TYR A 114 22.08 9.03 24.07
CA TYR A 114 22.86 8.19 24.98
C TYR A 114 23.04 8.83 26.37
N LYS A 115 22.01 9.54 26.86
CA LYS A 115 21.99 10.16 28.20
C LYS A 115 20.89 9.56 29.07
N ASN A 116 21.30 8.93 30.16
CA ASN A 116 20.42 8.59 31.26
C ASN A 116 20.17 9.88 32.07
N ILE A 117 18.91 10.33 32.14
CA ILE A 117 18.54 11.55 32.86
C ILE A 117 17.19 11.39 33.57
N THR A 118 16.99 12.15 34.64
CA THR A 118 15.68 12.53 35.14
C THR A 118 15.20 13.80 34.40
N PRO A 119 14.13 13.78 33.57
CA PRO A 119 13.58 14.96 32.92
C PRO A 119 13.10 16.03 33.91
N SER A 120 13.26 17.31 33.59
CA SER A 120 12.65 18.39 34.36
C SER A 120 11.25 18.71 33.83
N ASP A 121 10.25 18.28 34.59
CA ASP A 121 8.86 18.69 34.43
C ASP A 121 8.69 20.22 34.58
N TYR A 122 9.31 20.85 35.57
CA TYR A 122 9.29 22.32 35.68
C TYR A 122 9.81 23.03 34.42
N GLN A 123 10.80 22.47 33.72
CA GLN A 123 11.27 23.05 32.46
C GLN A 123 10.24 22.92 31.35
N LEU A 124 9.58 21.76 31.24
CA LEU A 124 8.51 21.51 30.27
C LEU A 124 7.40 22.57 30.39
N PHE A 125 6.90 22.82 31.60
CA PHE A 125 5.78 23.74 31.83
C PHE A 125 6.19 25.22 31.78
N ASN A 126 7.33 25.60 32.36
CA ASN A 126 7.77 27.00 32.39
C ASN A 126 8.32 27.50 31.05
N CYS A 127 8.96 26.61 30.26
CA CYS A 127 9.57 26.92 28.97
C CYS A 127 8.73 26.45 27.77
N HIS A 128 7.46 26.12 27.99
CA HIS A 128 6.53 25.83 26.91
C HIS A 128 6.31 27.10 26.05
N PRO A 129 6.29 26.97 24.71
CA PRO A 129 5.92 28.09 23.85
C PRO A 129 4.55 28.67 24.20
N LYS A 130 4.41 30.00 24.16
CA LYS A 130 3.18 30.71 24.55
C LYS A 130 2.26 31.08 23.40
N GLN A 131 2.72 30.93 22.15
CA GLN A 131 1.94 31.27 20.96
C GLN A 131 2.06 30.20 19.89
N LEU A 132 0.98 29.97 19.15
CA LEU A 132 0.95 29.19 17.92
C LEU A 132 0.59 30.10 16.76
N LYS A 133 1.44 30.14 15.74
CA LYS A 133 1.24 30.82 14.48
C LYS A 133 0.97 29.80 13.38
N ILE A 134 -0.24 29.77 12.84
CA ILE A 134 -0.60 28.90 11.71
C ILE A 134 -0.54 29.72 10.43
N ILE A 135 0.26 29.28 9.45
CA ILE A 135 0.35 29.87 8.11
C ILE A 135 -0.35 28.93 7.13
N THR A 136 -1.11 29.49 6.17
CA THR A 136 -1.81 28.72 5.13
C THR A 136 -1.71 29.45 3.79
N ASP A 137 -2.02 28.77 2.68
CA ASP A 137 -2.00 29.40 1.34
C ASP A 137 -2.97 30.61 1.25
N GLU A 138 -4.09 30.56 1.98
CA GLU A 138 -5.06 31.66 2.09
C GLU A 138 -4.58 32.81 2.99
N LYS A 139 -3.66 32.52 3.92
CA LYS A 139 -3.20 33.44 4.97
C LYS A 139 -1.67 33.36 5.09
N PRO A 140 -0.92 33.87 4.09
CA PRO A 140 0.54 33.74 4.03
C PRO A 140 1.29 34.46 5.16
N ASN A 141 0.68 35.47 5.78
CA ASN A 141 1.24 36.13 6.97
C ASN A 141 0.99 35.33 8.26
N GLY A 142 0.10 34.33 8.23
CA GLY A 142 -0.36 33.52 9.34
C GLY A 142 -1.35 34.20 10.30
N ILE A 143 -1.97 33.38 11.15
CA ILE A 143 -2.72 33.83 12.34
C ILE A 143 -1.97 33.35 13.57
N SER A 144 -1.67 34.25 14.49
CA SER A 144 -1.18 33.91 15.83
C SER A 144 -2.33 33.78 16.82
N THR A 145 -2.29 32.73 17.63
CA THR A 145 -3.15 32.50 18.80
C THR A 145 -2.29 32.25 20.03
N ASP A 146 -2.79 32.58 21.21
CA ASP A 146 -2.14 32.20 22.45
C ASP A 146 -2.29 30.68 22.67
N TYR A 147 -1.23 30.05 23.16
CA TYR A 147 -1.19 28.63 23.50
C TYR A 147 -1.45 28.45 25.01
N GLN A 148 -1.83 27.24 25.44
CA GLN A 148 -1.92 26.94 26.87
C GLN A 148 -0.51 27.01 27.50
N THR A 149 -0.41 27.52 28.73
CA THR A 149 0.88 27.75 29.40
C THR A 149 0.82 27.33 30.86
N GLY A 150 1.99 26.99 31.41
CA GLY A 150 2.10 26.50 32.78
C GLY A 150 1.21 25.30 33.05
N CYS A 151 0.45 25.37 34.13
CA CYS A 151 -0.18 24.19 34.70
C CYS A 151 -1.27 23.52 33.84
N ASP A 152 -1.93 24.28 32.95
CA ASP A 152 -3.01 23.77 32.09
C ASP A 152 -2.51 23.16 30.76
N ILE A 153 -1.19 23.07 30.55
CA ILE A 153 -0.61 22.44 29.35
C ILE A 153 -0.93 20.95 29.33
N LYS A 154 -1.53 20.48 28.24
CA LYS A 154 -1.55 19.06 27.89
C LYS A 154 -0.31 18.71 27.07
N TYR A 155 0.33 17.58 27.36
CA TYR A 155 1.49 17.13 26.60
C TYR A 155 1.10 16.88 25.14
N SER A 156 1.89 17.44 24.20
CA SER A 156 1.60 17.43 22.76
C SER A 156 2.88 17.45 21.93
N SER A 157 2.72 17.43 20.61
CA SER A 157 3.78 17.62 19.62
C SER A 157 4.55 18.94 19.74
N ALA A 158 3.95 19.97 20.35
CA ALA A 158 4.62 21.21 20.67
C ALA A 158 5.60 21.10 21.86
N SER A 159 5.31 20.20 22.81
CA SER A 159 5.94 20.19 24.13
C SER A 159 7.45 19.93 24.08
N ARG A 160 7.92 19.16 23.10
CA ARG A 160 9.35 18.82 22.93
C ARG A 160 10.16 19.87 22.14
N LEU A 161 9.53 20.85 21.49
CA LEU A 161 10.23 21.81 20.62
C LEU A 161 11.26 22.67 21.37
N SER A 162 11.00 22.97 22.64
CA SER A 162 11.95 23.69 23.52
C SER A 162 13.16 22.84 23.93
N GLY A 163 13.13 21.52 23.71
CA GLY A 163 14.04 20.52 24.25
C GLY A 163 13.70 20.16 25.71
N ILE A 164 14.29 19.06 26.17
CA ILE A 164 14.15 18.57 27.55
C ILE A 164 15.47 18.75 28.31
N SER A 165 15.41 19.43 29.45
CA SER A 165 16.52 19.61 30.38
C SER A 165 16.48 18.58 31.51
N PRO A 166 17.64 18.10 32.01
CA PRO A 166 17.67 17.24 33.18
C PRO A 166 17.36 18.04 34.46
N GLN A 167 16.77 17.40 35.47
CA GLN A 167 16.53 18.02 36.78
C GLN A 167 17.82 18.53 37.44
N SER A 168 18.97 17.89 37.19
CA SER A 168 20.29 18.32 37.66
C SER A 168 20.74 19.67 37.08
N CYS A 169 20.21 20.07 35.91
CA CYS A 169 20.44 21.41 35.34
C CYS A 169 19.31 22.38 35.72
N TYR A 170 18.04 22.04 35.50
CA TYR A 170 16.94 22.99 35.69
C TYR A 170 16.52 23.17 37.17
N GLY A 171 16.73 22.16 38.00
CA GLY A 171 16.33 22.10 39.41
C GLY A 171 15.18 21.12 39.68
N LYS A 172 15.10 20.67 40.94
CA LYS A 172 14.07 19.75 41.47
C LYS A 172 12.92 20.44 42.19
N GLU A 173 12.94 21.77 42.30
CA GLU A 173 11.97 22.58 43.04
C GLU A 173 11.55 23.79 42.21
N GLY A 174 10.28 24.19 42.35
CA GLY A 174 9.73 25.36 41.69
C GLY A 174 8.20 25.38 41.66
N SER A 175 7.67 26.20 40.77
CA SER A 175 6.25 26.23 40.40
C SER A 175 6.13 25.96 38.91
N TYR A 176 5.11 25.18 38.51
CA TYR A 176 4.76 24.92 37.11
C TYR A 176 4.25 26.17 36.36
N ASN A 177 3.95 27.25 37.08
CA ASN A 177 3.64 28.57 36.52
C ASN A 177 4.84 29.53 36.65
N GLY A 178 6.05 28.99 36.86
CA GLY A 178 7.27 29.78 37.00
C GLY A 178 7.78 30.34 35.67
N THR A 179 8.75 31.25 35.75
CA THR A 179 9.46 31.70 34.55
C THR A 179 10.39 30.61 34.01
N CYS A 180 10.56 30.59 32.69
CA CYS A 180 11.58 29.77 32.04
C CYS A 180 12.97 30.26 32.45
N LYS A 181 13.83 29.35 32.93
CA LYS A 181 15.24 29.66 33.22
C LYS A 181 16.06 29.65 31.93
N ALA A 182 17.01 30.58 31.80
CA ALA A 182 17.95 30.62 30.67
C ALA A 182 19.22 29.78 30.93
N THR A 183 19.55 29.53 32.19
CA THR A 183 20.75 28.84 32.66
C THR A 183 20.38 27.70 33.63
N CYS A 184 21.33 26.79 33.87
CA CYS A 184 21.21 25.78 34.91
C CYS A 184 21.24 26.41 36.34
N ILE A 185 20.99 25.59 37.37
CA ILE A 185 20.98 25.99 38.79
C ILE A 185 22.28 26.65 39.30
N ASP A 186 23.40 26.51 38.59
CA ASP A 186 24.66 27.20 38.89
C ASP A 186 24.67 28.69 38.47
N ASN A 187 23.65 29.13 37.72
CA ASN A 187 23.50 30.45 37.08
C ASN A 187 24.67 30.83 36.15
N LYS A 188 25.42 29.86 35.63
CA LYS A 188 26.61 30.06 34.78
C LYS A 188 26.60 29.21 33.53
N THR A 189 26.08 28.00 33.60
CA THR A 189 26.00 27.08 32.48
C THR A 189 24.70 27.34 31.72
N ASP A 190 24.78 27.49 30.40
CA ASP A 190 23.59 27.58 29.53
C ASP A 190 22.69 26.35 29.71
N LEU A 191 21.37 26.54 29.57
CA LEU A 191 20.43 25.47 29.86
C LEU A 191 20.61 24.26 28.91
N ILE A 192 21.11 23.15 29.47
CA ILE A 192 21.32 21.88 28.76
C ILE A 192 19.97 21.33 28.28
N LYS A 193 19.88 20.97 27.00
CA LYS A 193 18.64 20.52 26.35
C LYS A 193 18.91 19.35 25.41
N TYR A 194 18.08 18.32 25.50
CA TYR A 194 18.13 17.11 24.68
C TYR A 194 16.91 16.99 23.77
N GLY A 195 17.05 16.22 22.68
CA GLY A 195 15.95 15.87 21.78
C GLY A 195 15.16 17.01 21.11
N GLN A 196 15.71 18.24 21.00
CA GLN A 196 15.05 19.38 20.32
C GLN A 196 14.70 19.09 18.85
N ASN A 197 15.51 18.25 18.21
CA ASN A 197 15.32 17.85 16.82
C ASN A 197 14.25 16.76 16.66
N LEU A 198 13.81 16.11 17.75
CA LEU A 198 12.80 15.07 17.67
C LEU A 198 11.39 15.65 17.49
N ARG A 199 10.51 14.88 16.87
CA ARG A 199 9.11 15.21 16.65
C ARG A 199 8.25 14.08 17.20
N PHE A 200 7.23 14.46 17.95
CA PHE A 200 6.25 13.54 18.50
C PHE A 200 5.35 13.04 17.37
N GLY A 201 5.22 11.72 17.26
CA GLY A 201 4.20 11.05 16.46
C GLY A 201 3.25 10.32 17.38
N SER A 202 1.98 10.25 17.01
CA SER A 202 1.00 9.39 17.67
C SER A 202 0.07 8.75 16.65
N ILE A 203 -0.46 7.58 17.01
CA ILE A 203 -1.47 6.86 16.22
C ILE A 203 -2.59 6.47 17.18
N GLN A 204 -3.82 6.86 16.81
CA GLN A 204 -5.04 6.43 17.48
C GLN A 204 -5.77 5.47 16.54
N SER A 205 -6.14 4.29 17.06
CA SER A 205 -6.85 3.25 16.30
C SER A 205 -7.93 2.61 17.17
N GLU A 206 -9.19 2.75 16.77
CA GLU A 206 -10.34 2.14 17.46
C GLU A 206 -10.28 0.59 17.43
N THR A 207 -9.74 0.03 16.34
CA THR A 207 -9.52 -1.42 16.17
C THR A 207 -8.16 -1.90 16.73
N GLY A 208 -7.37 -0.97 17.28
CA GLY A 208 -6.01 -1.18 17.74
C GLY A 208 -4.96 -1.24 16.62
N ILE A 209 -3.68 -1.23 16.99
CA ILE A 209 -2.56 -1.48 16.07
C ILE A 209 -2.16 -2.95 16.05
N SER A 210 -1.60 -3.42 14.94
CA SER A 210 -1.11 -4.80 14.80
C SER A 210 0.24 -5.02 15.48
N GLN A 211 0.55 -6.29 15.77
CA GLN A 211 1.87 -6.70 16.28
C GLN A 211 3.01 -6.31 15.33
N GLU A 212 2.75 -6.40 14.01
CA GLU A 212 3.71 -6.01 12.97
C GLU A 212 3.97 -4.50 13.02
N LEU A 213 2.92 -3.68 13.10
CA LEU A 213 3.05 -2.23 13.16
C LEU A 213 3.83 -1.80 14.41
N LEU A 214 3.54 -2.36 15.60
CA LEU A 214 4.34 -2.02 16.80
C LEU A 214 5.84 -2.34 16.59
N ARG A 215 6.18 -3.48 15.97
CA ARG A 215 7.59 -3.83 15.68
C ARG A 215 8.23 -2.89 14.66
N LYS A 216 7.48 -2.43 13.64
CA LYS A 216 7.92 -1.41 12.69
C LYS A 216 8.18 -0.07 13.39
N LEU A 217 7.24 0.40 14.22
CA LEU A 217 7.39 1.63 14.99
C LEU A 217 8.63 1.58 15.89
N ILE A 218 8.83 0.50 16.66
CA ILE A 218 10.01 0.37 17.51
C ILE A 218 11.31 0.34 16.68
N ALA A 219 11.34 -0.46 15.60
CA ALA A 219 12.52 -0.58 14.75
C ALA A 219 12.89 0.73 14.01
N ARG A 220 11.92 1.62 13.76
CA ARG A 220 12.14 2.87 13.01
C ARG A 220 12.25 4.13 13.87
N PHE A 221 11.54 4.16 15.00
CA PHE A 221 11.33 5.33 15.88
C PHE A 221 11.77 5.12 17.33
N GLY A 222 12.30 3.95 17.69
CA GLY A 222 12.90 3.74 19.00
C GLY A 222 11.85 3.36 20.06
N PRO A 223 11.86 3.98 21.25
CA PRO A 223 10.88 3.70 22.29
C PRO A 223 9.46 4.12 21.87
N VAL A 224 8.49 3.21 22.04
CA VAL A 224 7.07 3.46 21.74
C VAL A 224 6.24 3.32 23.02
N LEU A 225 5.72 4.44 23.52
CA LEU A 225 4.68 4.44 24.55
C LEU A 225 3.38 3.94 23.93
N ALA A 226 2.65 3.10 24.65
CA ALA A 226 1.41 2.53 24.19
C ALA A 226 0.45 2.26 25.35
N TYR A 227 -0.85 2.50 25.14
CA TYR A 227 -1.88 2.07 26.10
C TYR A 227 -2.30 0.63 25.79
N ASN A 228 -2.03 -0.29 26.71
CA ASN A 228 -2.39 -1.69 26.59
C ASN A 228 -3.71 -1.95 27.32
N ASN A 229 -4.81 -2.05 26.58
CA ASN A 229 -6.16 -2.23 27.15
C ASN A 229 -6.32 -3.58 27.89
N TYR A 230 -5.46 -4.58 27.66
CA TYR A 230 -5.53 -5.85 28.40
C TYR A 230 -4.97 -5.76 29.83
N TYR A 231 -3.99 -4.87 30.04
CA TYR A 231 -3.42 -4.56 31.37
C TYR A 231 -3.90 -3.22 31.93
N GLU A 232 -4.84 -2.55 31.25
CA GLU A 232 -5.41 -1.24 31.57
C GLU A 232 -4.39 -0.12 31.85
N ARG A 233 -3.16 -0.24 31.31
CA ARG A 233 -2.02 0.64 31.65
C ARG A 233 -1.27 1.16 30.44
N TYR A 234 -0.58 2.27 30.65
CA TYR A 234 0.49 2.73 29.77
C TYR A 234 1.76 1.89 29.98
N GLN A 235 2.44 1.55 28.88
CA GLN A 235 3.76 0.92 28.92
C GLN A 235 4.59 1.29 27.68
N ILE A 236 5.90 1.41 27.88
CA ILE A 236 6.88 1.76 26.84
C ILE A 236 7.52 0.48 26.32
N TYR A 237 7.36 0.22 25.03
CA TYR A 237 7.99 -0.88 24.33
C TYR A 237 9.29 -0.39 23.69
N TYR A 238 10.40 -1.08 23.97
CA TYR A 238 11.74 -0.65 23.53
C TYR A 238 12.58 -1.78 22.90
N GLY A 239 11.97 -2.94 22.67
CA GLY A 239 12.63 -4.08 22.02
C GLY A 239 11.86 -5.38 22.14
N TRP A 240 12.45 -6.47 21.66
CA TRP A 240 11.94 -7.83 21.82
C TRP A 240 13.03 -8.89 21.67
N ASN A 241 12.71 -10.11 22.13
CA ASN A 241 13.37 -11.35 21.78
C ASN A 241 12.35 -12.32 21.15
N PHE A 242 12.73 -12.99 20.06
CA PHE A 242 11.91 -14.00 19.40
C PHE A 242 12.51 -15.39 19.65
N GLU A 243 11.78 -16.21 20.40
CA GLU A 243 12.18 -17.57 20.75
C GLU A 243 11.16 -18.57 20.19
N THR A 244 11.61 -19.41 19.25
CA THR A 244 10.86 -20.49 18.58
C THR A 244 9.51 -20.09 17.94
N VAL A 245 8.49 -19.79 18.76
CA VAL A 245 7.11 -19.47 18.39
C VAL A 245 6.54 -18.25 19.15
N SER A 246 7.32 -17.59 20.01
CA SER A 246 6.88 -16.50 20.88
C SER A 246 7.76 -15.26 20.73
N THR A 247 7.11 -14.08 20.73
CA THR A 247 7.80 -12.79 20.86
C THR A 247 7.66 -12.34 22.31
N TYR A 248 8.79 -12.10 22.96
CA TYR A 248 8.92 -11.56 24.30
C TYR A 248 9.29 -10.08 24.16
N TYR A 249 8.36 -9.18 24.47
CA TYR A 249 8.60 -7.74 24.37
C TYR A 249 9.36 -7.23 25.59
N ARG A 250 10.34 -6.36 25.36
CA ARG A 250 11.01 -5.60 26.43
C ARG A 250 10.17 -4.36 26.72
N THR A 251 9.69 -4.25 27.95
CA THR A 251 8.71 -3.25 28.37
C THR A 251 9.16 -2.54 29.64
N LEU A 252 8.85 -1.24 29.71
CA LEU A 252 9.03 -0.40 30.88
C LEU A 252 7.68 0.24 31.21
N TYR A 253 7.23 0.13 32.46
CA TYR A 253 5.96 0.69 32.93
C TYR A 253 6.06 1.10 34.40
N ARG A 254 5.05 1.78 34.94
CA ARG A 254 4.91 1.98 36.38
C ARG A 254 3.82 1.09 36.95
N LEU A 255 4.08 0.51 38.13
CA LEU A 255 3.07 -0.13 38.97
C LEU A 255 2.91 0.76 40.21
N ASP A 256 1.73 1.34 40.38
CA ASP A 256 1.47 2.50 41.24
C ASP A 256 2.45 3.65 40.96
N THR A 257 3.59 3.67 41.65
CA THR A 257 4.62 4.71 41.53
C THR A 257 6.01 4.16 41.23
N ASP A 258 6.21 2.84 41.33
CA ASP A 258 7.49 2.16 41.15
C ASP A 258 7.74 1.84 39.67
N LEU A 259 8.97 2.08 39.22
CA LEU A 259 9.40 1.79 37.85
C LEU A 259 9.66 0.28 37.69
N VAL A 260 8.97 -0.36 36.73
CA VAL A 260 9.11 -1.79 36.45
C VAL A 260 9.69 -2.00 35.06
N VAL A 261 10.74 -2.81 34.99
CA VAL A 261 11.38 -3.26 33.76
C VAL A 261 11.08 -4.75 33.59
N ALA A 262 10.44 -5.11 32.48
CA ALA A 262 9.91 -6.45 32.27
C ALA A 262 10.23 -7.00 30.87
N THR A 263 10.06 -8.32 30.74
CA THR A 263 10.11 -9.04 29.46
C THR A 263 8.84 -9.90 29.36
N GLU A 264 7.89 -9.47 28.52
CA GLU A 264 6.51 -9.94 28.54
C GLU A 264 6.15 -10.72 27.27
N VAL A 265 5.56 -11.92 27.42
CA VAL A 265 4.92 -12.63 26.31
C VAL A 265 3.50 -12.12 26.17
N ILE A 266 3.16 -11.61 24.99
CA ILE A 266 1.85 -11.02 24.74
C ILE A 266 1.05 -11.95 23.82
N LYS A 267 0.22 -12.81 24.44
CA LYS A 267 -0.66 -13.78 23.79
C LYS A 267 -1.97 -13.90 24.58
N PRO A 268 -3.16 -13.62 23.99
CA PRO A 268 -3.37 -13.07 22.64
C PRO A 268 -2.76 -11.68 22.46
N TRP A 269 -2.68 -11.20 21.22
CA TRP A 269 -2.31 -9.80 20.96
C TRP A 269 -3.37 -8.87 21.58
N PRO A 270 -3.00 -7.79 22.28
CA PRO A 270 -3.95 -6.97 23.02
C PRO A 270 -4.49 -5.86 22.10
N LEU A 271 -5.63 -5.30 22.48
CA LEU A 271 -6.07 -4.06 21.87
C LEU A 271 -5.12 -2.93 22.33
N ILE A 272 -4.34 -2.37 21.39
CA ILE A 272 -3.49 -1.20 21.62
C ILE A 272 -4.05 -0.03 20.81
N THR A 273 -4.84 0.81 21.45
CA THR A 273 -5.65 1.87 20.80
C THR A 273 -4.93 3.20 20.63
N ASN A 274 -3.88 3.44 21.41
CA ASN A 274 -3.09 4.67 21.35
C ASN A 274 -1.61 4.31 21.48
N VAL A 275 -0.80 4.81 20.54
CA VAL A 275 0.66 4.78 20.62
C VAL A 275 1.25 6.16 20.39
N SER A 276 2.35 6.46 21.08
CA SER A 276 3.08 7.71 21.04
C SER A 276 4.58 7.42 21.00
N PHE A 277 5.32 8.11 20.14
CA PHE A 277 6.74 7.86 19.90
C PHE A 277 7.41 9.12 19.35
N PHE A 278 8.74 9.09 19.24
CA PHE A 278 9.50 10.19 18.67
C PHE A 278 10.19 9.78 17.38
N ALA A 279 10.22 10.67 16.39
CA ALA A 279 11.07 10.52 15.22
C ALA A 279 12.05 11.68 15.14
N GLN A 280 13.28 11.40 14.74
CA GLN A 280 14.14 12.45 14.18
C GLN A 280 13.70 12.67 12.73
N PRO A 281 13.31 13.89 12.33
CA PRO A 281 13.05 14.23 10.94
C PRO A 281 14.29 13.94 10.12
N LEU A 282 14.08 13.39 8.93
CA LEU A 282 15.14 13.21 7.96
C LEU A 282 15.63 14.57 7.47
N THR A 283 16.90 14.87 7.71
CA THR A 283 17.59 16.07 7.22
C THR A 283 18.40 15.75 5.98
N ASP A 284 18.76 16.77 5.21
CA ASP A 284 19.77 16.64 4.16
C ASP A 284 21.13 16.22 4.75
N CYS A 285 21.90 15.41 4.02
CA CYS A 285 23.24 15.04 4.43
C CYS A 285 24.18 16.26 4.41
N THR A 286 24.84 16.57 5.53
CA THR A 286 25.77 17.71 5.67
C THR A 286 27.24 17.31 5.63
N ASN A 287 27.55 16.04 5.91
CA ASN A 287 28.87 15.43 5.88
C ASN A 287 28.85 14.07 5.14
N LYS A 288 30.02 13.43 5.03
CA LYS A 288 30.20 12.13 4.35
C LYS A 288 30.14 10.92 5.31
N ASP A 289 29.94 11.16 6.59
CA ASP A 289 29.76 10.12 7.60
C ASP A 289 28.28 9.73 7.66
N ASP A 290 27.96 8.46 7.94
CA ASP A 290 26.58 7.96 7.99
C ASP A 290 25.93 8.37 9.33
N PRO A 291 24.95 9.29 9.37
CA PRO A 291 24.30 9.66 10.62
C PRO A 291 23.36 8.53 11.05
N GLN A 292 23.25 8.29 12.36
CA GLN A 292 22.48 7.16 12.93
C GLN A 292 21.05 7.03 12.37
N PHE A 293 20.36 8.15 12.13
CA PHE A 293 18.98 8.18 11.63
C PHE A 293 18.86 8.31 10.10
N ARG A 294 20.01 8.21 9.40
CA ARG A 294 20.24 8.55 8.00
C ARG A 294 19.80 9.97 7.64
N CYS A 295 20.11 10.35 6.41
CA CYS A 295 19.87 11.67 5.86
C CYS A 295 19.47 11.53 4.39
N TYR A 296 18.80 12.53 3.82
CA TYR A 296 18.54 12.59 2.39
C TYR A 296 19.85 12.84 1.64
N CYS A 297 20.17 11.97 0.69
CA CYS A 297 21.31 12.16 -0.19
C CYS A 297 21.16 13.50 -0.93
N THR A 298 22.21 14.32 -0.93
CA THR A 298 22.27 15.56 -1.71
C THR A 298 23.31 15.44 -2.82
N SER A 299 23.32 16.36 -3.77
CA SER A 299 24.31 16.41 -4.86
C SER A 299 25.76 16.61 -4.37
N THR A 300 25.97 17.07 -3.14
CA THR A 300 27.29 17.29 -2.53
C THR A 300 27.65 16.26 -1.45
N ASN A 301 26.67 15.69 -0.76
CA ASN A 301 26.87 14.71 0.31
C ASN A 301 25.96 13.48 0.14
N TYR A 302 26.58 12.33 -0.13
CA TYR A 302 25.92 11.05 -0.33
C TYR A 302 26.67 9.92 0.42
N PRO A 303 26.63 9.90 1.78
CA PRO A 303 27.18 8.79 2.54
C PRO A 303 26.54 7.45 2.14
N VAL A 304 27.27 6.34 2.32
CA VAL A 304 26.73 5.01 2.02
C VAL A 304 25.52 4.77 2.91
N GLY A 305 24.37 4.47 2.31
CA GLY A 305 23.11 4.24 3.04
C GLY A 305 22.20 5.45 3.20
N CYS A 306 22.57 6.65 2.69
CA CYS A 306 21.65 7.80 2.65
C CYS A 306 20.36 7.48 1.88
N ILE A 307 19.30 8.21 2.19
CA ILE A 307 17.96 8.02 1.61
C ILE A 307 17.88 8.79 0.31
N CYS A 308 17.57 8.08 -0.77
CA CYS A 308 17.50 8.68 -2.10
C CYS A 308 16.24 9.55 -2.26
N PRO A 309 16.37 10.76 -2.81
CA PRO A 309 15.23 11.58 -3.20
C PRO A 309 14.24 10.81 -4.09
N ILE A 310 12.95 10.90 -3.77
CA ILE A 310 11.84 10.28 -4.55
C ILE A 310 11.54 11.09 -5.82
N LYS A 311 11.96 12.36 -5.85
CA LYS A 311 11.85 13.25 -7.01
C LYS A 311 13.13 13.18 -7.83
N THR A 312 12.97 12.99 -9.13
CA THR A 312 14.06 12.81 -10.11
C THR A 312 15.01 13.99 -10.19
N GLU A 313 14.53 15.21 -9.90
CA GLU A 313 15.33 16.43 -9.86
C GLU A 313 16.33 16.43 -8.69
N GLY A 314 15.97 15.77 -7.58
CA GLY A 314 16.83 15.62 -6.41
C GLY A 314 17.96 14.60 -6.60
N LEU A 315 17.89 13.74 -7.62
CA LEU A 315 18.92 12.74 -7.92
C LEU A 315 20.11 13.33 -8.68
N ILE A 316 19.99 14.55 -9.23
CA ILE A 316 21.03 15.17 -10.06
C ILE A 316 22.32 15.36 -9.24
N GLY A 317 23.44 14.83 -9.75
CA GLY A 317 24.74 14.85 -9.08
C GLY A 317 24.97 13.73 -8.05
N ILE A 318 23.99 12.86 -7.83
CA ILE A 318 24.13 11.70 -6.94
C ILE A 318 24.52 10.46 -7.79
N PRO A 319 25.61 9.75 -7.47
CA PRO A 319 26.01 8.54 -8.22
C PRO A 319 24.97 7.40 -8.21
N ILE A 320 24.95 6.60 -9.28
CA ILE A 320 24.00 5.47 -9.41
C ILE A 320 24.28 4.29 -8.44
N ASP A 321 25.52 4.19 -7.92
CA ASP A 321 25.91 3.24 -6.87
C ASP A 321 25.58 3.75 -5.44
N ARG A 322 25.02 4.96 -5.32
CA ARG A 322 24.36 5.46 -4.10
C ARG A 322 22.86 5.41 -4.24
N CYS A 323 22.34 5.95 -5.34
CA CYS A 323 20.91 5.98 -5.63
C CYS A 323 20.61 5.39 -6.98
N SER A 324 19.92 4.24 -7.00
CA SER A 324 19.48 3.59 -8.23
C SER A 324 18.58 4.50 -9.09
N CYS A 325 18.56 4.24 -10.39
CA CYS A 325 17.79 5.01 -11.36
C CYS A 325 16.29 4.91 -11.12
N GLN A 326 15.57 6.02 -11.22
CA GLN A 326 14.11 6.09 -11.09
C GLN A 326 13.42 6.37 -12.45
N ILE A 327 12.10 6.22 -12.53
CA ILE A 327 11.36 6.52 -13.76
C ILE A 327 11.36 8.04 -13.95
N GLY A 328 11.95 8.52 -15.06
CA GLY A 328 12.12 9.95 -15.35
C GLY A 328 13.45 10.54 -14.88
N ASP A 329 14.34 9.72 -14.32
CA ASP A 329 15.68 10.13 -13.90
C ASP A 329 16.48 10.74 -15.05
N VAL A 330 17.08 11.90 -14.80
CA VAL A 330 17.78 12.71 -15.81
C VAL A 330 19.29 12.57 -15.78
N ARG A 331 19.84 11.71 -14.92
CA ARG A 331 21.27 11.35 -14.91
C ARG A 331 21.64 10.60 -16.19
N GLU A 332 22.76 10.96 -16.82
CA GLU A 332 23.20 10.36 -18.09
C GLU A 332 23.39 8.84 -17.96
N GLU A 333 23.90 8.40 -16.81
CA GLU A 333 24.12 6.99 -16.46
C GLU A 333 22.82 6.17 -16.39
N CYS A 334 21.66 6.82 -16.25
CA CYS A 334 20.35 6.18 -16.22
C CYS A 334 19.70 6.03 -17.62
N TYR A 335 20.21 6.70 -18.65
CA TYR A 335 19.62 6.68 -19.99
C TYR A 335 20.06 5.51 -20.90
N GLU A 336 21.18 4.84 -20.62
CA GLU A 336 21.82 3.87 -21.54
C GLU A 336 21.74 2.38 -21.14
N PHE A 337 20.73 1.95 -20.38
CA PHE A 337 20.54 0.52 -20.12
C PHE A 337 20.07 -0.24 -21.37
N LYS A 338 21.01 -0.78 -22.14
CA LYS A 338 20.76 -1.77 -23.21
C LYS A 338 20.28 -3.09 -22.60
N CYS A 339 19.24 -3.71 -23.18
CA CYS A 339 18.74 -4.99 -22.69
C CYS A 339 19.81 -6.09 -22.81
N THR A 340 20.07 -6.82 -21.72
CA THR A 340 21.09 -7.90 -21.63
C THR A 340 20.50 -9.31 -21.55
N ASN A 341 19.17 -9.43 -21.47
CA ASN A 341 18.40 -10.68 -21.55
C ASN A 341 16.94 -10.35 -21.94
N ASP A 342 16.11 -11.38 -22.16
CA ASP A 342 14.70 -11.24 -22.54
C ASP A 342 13.73 -11.06 -21.35
N ILE A 343 14.24 -10.65 -20.19
CA ILE A 343 13.44 -10.20 -19.05
C ILE A 343 13.52 -8.67 -19.03
N LEU A 344 12.37 -8.01 -19.09
CA LEU A 344 12.34 -6.55 -18.95
C LEU A 344 12.76 -6.17 -17.51
N PRO A 345 13.81 -5.37 -17.30
CA PRO A 345 14.15 -4.87 -15.97
C PRO A 345 12.99 -4.04 -15.41
N ALA A 346 12.90 -3.90 -14.08
CA ALA A 346 11.87 -3.07 -13.43
C ALA A 346 11.86 -1.62 -13.94
N PHE A 347 13.01 -1.12 -14.37
CA PHE A 347 13.24 0.24 -14.88
C PHE A 347 13.15 0.34 -16.43
N GLY A 348 12.84 -0.77 -17.11
CA GLY A 348 12.92 -0.90 -18.57
C GLY A 348 14.35 -1.05 -19.09
N CYS A 349 14.48 -1.17 -20.41
CA CYS A 349 15.75 -1.17 -21.12
C CYS A 349 15.53 -0.80 -22.60
N THR A 350 16.58 -0.32 -23.27
CA THR A 350 16.59 -0.10 -24.72
C THR A 350 16.84 -1.42 -25.43
N CYS A 351 15.94 -1.78 -26.35
CA CYS A 351 16.00 -3.02 -27.13
C CYS A 351 17.35 -3.12 -27.87
N THR A 352 17.91 -4.32 -27.96
CA THR A 352 19.10 -4.61 -28.77
C THR A 352 18.79 -5.68 -29.83
N GLN A 353 19.69 -5.81 -30.82
CA GLN A 353 19.67 -6.90 -31.79
C GLN A 353 19.51 -8.29 -31.13
N ARG A 354 20.15 -8.49 -29.97
CA ARG A 354 20.20 -9.79 -29.28
C ARG A 354 19.09 -9.99 -28.26
N PHE A 355 18.61 -8.92 -27.63
CA PHE A 355 17.65 -8.99 -26.53
C PHE A 355 16.62 -7.86 -26.65
N HIS A 356 15.36 -8.23 -26.77
CA HIS A 356 14.28 -7.28 -27.01
C HIS A 356 12.98 -7.75 -26.33
N PRO A 357 12.95 -7.79 -24.98
CA PRO A 357 11.77 -8.18 -24.22
C PRO A 357 10.55 -7.33 -24.57
N ARG A 358 9.35 -7.90 -24.43
CA ARG A 358 8.11 -7.15 -24.63
C ARG A 358 8.13 -5.85 -23.81
N ARG A 359 7.81 -4.74 -24.48
CA ARG A 359 7.85 -3.35 -23.96
C ARG A 359 9.24 -2.75 -23.71
N CYS A 360 10.35 -3.31 -24.23
CA CYS A 360 11.61 -2.55 -24.29
C CYS A 360 11.47 -1.27 -25.13
N LYS A 361 12.26 -0.24 -24.80
CA LYS A 361 12.30 1.04 -25.52
C LYS A 361 13.04 0.85 -26.85
N CYS A 362 12.43 1.28 -27.95
CA CYS A 362 13.05 1.15 -29.26
C CYS A 362 14.19 2.16 -29.46
N PRO A 363 15.33 1.74 -30.04
CA PRO A 363 16.34 2.66 -30.53
C PRO A 363 15.76 3.69 -31.51
N SER A 364 16.28 4.92 -31.45
CA SER A 364 15.91 6.01 -32.36
C SER A 364 16.77 6.08 -33.62
N LYS A 365 17.96 5.46 -33.60
CA LYS A 365 18.84 5.34 -34.77
C LYS A 365 18.48 4.10 -35.59
N ALA A 366 18.56 4.23 -36.91
CA ALA A 366 18.22 3.15 -37.83
C ALA A 366 19.18 1.95 -37.70
N GLU A 367 20.48 2.19 -37.59
CA GLU A 367 21.51 1.17 -37.38
C GLU A 367 21.27 0.26 -36.17
N ASP A 368 20.76 0.81 -35.06
CA ASP A 368 20.49 0.06 -33.83
C ASP A 368 19.23 -0.83 -33.90
N LEU A 369 18.39 -0.67 -34.94
CA LEU A 369 17.18 -1.49 -35.13
C LEU A 369 17.46 -2.84 -35.81
N VAL A 370 18.67 -3.09 -36.29
CA VAL A 370 19.04 -4.35 -36.96
C VAL A 370 18.73 -5.55 -36.05
N GLY A 371 17.97 -6.51 -36.58
CA GLY A 371 17.53 -7.71 -35.86
C GLY A 371 16.38 -7.53 -34.86
N ILE A 372 15.86 -6.31 -34.65
CA ILE A 372 14.70 -6.09 -33.77
C ILE A 372 13.39 -6.22 -34.58
N PRO A 373 12.47 -7.15 -34.26
CA PRO A 373 11.25 -7.38 -35.05
C PRO A 373 10.33 -6.15 -35.16
N LYS A 374 9.63 -5.98 -36.30
CA LYS A 374 8.68 -4.86 -36.51
C LYS A 374 7.52 -4.84 -35.52
N LEU A 375 7.17 -6.01 -34.97
CA LEU A 375 6.14 -6.17 -33.93
C LEU A 375 6.60 -5.62 -32.57
N GLN A 376 7.91 -5.59 -32.32
CA GLN A 376 8.50 -5.04 -31.10
C GLN A 376 8.83 -3.55 -31.27
N CYS A 377 9.35 -3.15 -32.45
CA CYS A 377 9.66 -1.77 -32.77
C CYS A 377 9.17 -1.36 -34.15
N LYS A 378 8.35 -0.29 -34.23
CA LYS A 378 7.82 0.26 -35.49
C LYS A 378 8.94 0.64 -36.46
N CYS A 379 8.64 0.63 -37.77
CA CYS A 379 9.58 1.05 -38.82
C CYS A 379 9.81 2.57 -38.77
N ILE A 380 11.05 3.03 -38.95
CA ILE A 380 11.41 4.46 -38.94
C ILE A 380 11.79 5.00 -40.34
N GLY A 381 10.79 5.03 -41.22
CA GLY A 381 10.93 5.57 -42.59
C GLY A 381 11.81 4.71 -43.50
N ASN A 382 12.24 5.29 -44.62
CA ASN A 382 12.89 4.57 -45.72
C ASN A 382 14.34 4.13 -45.42
N ASN A 383 14.95 4.65 -44.36
CA ASN A 383 16.31 4.30 -43.95
C ASN A 383 16.35 3.16 -42.91
N ASP A 384 15.21 2.57 -42.55
CA ASP A 384 15.15 1.43 -41.65
C ASP A 384 15.82 0.19 -42.28
N PRO A 385 16.88 -0.38 -41.69
CA PRO A 385 17.68 -1.43 -42.34
C PRO A 385 16.97 -2.80 -42.37
N ARG A 386 15.80 -2.93 -41.74
CA ARG A 386 15.08 -4.20 -41.66
C ARG A 386 14.30 -4.43 -42.95
N GLU A 387 14.53 -5.54 -43.65
CA GLU A 387 13.86 -5.89 -44.92
C GLU A 387 12.32 -5.75 -44.87
N GLN A 388 11.70 -6.15 -43.77
CA GLN A 388 10.26 -6.02 -43.49
C GLN A 388 9.71 -4.58 -43.44
N CYS A 389 10.60 -3.59 -43.40
CA CYS A 389 10.31 -2.15 -43.43
C CYS A 389 10.64 -1.50 -44.80
N LYS A 390 11.26 -2.24 -45.74
CA LYS A 390 11.50 -1.73 -47.09
C LYS A 390 10.21 -1.65 -47.90
N CYS A 391 10.25 -0.79 -48.92
CA CYS A 391 9.08 -0.36 -49.67
C CYS A 391 9.43 -0.25 -51.15
N PHE A 392 8.72 -0.98 -52.01
CA PHE A 392 9.09 -1.16 -53.42
C PHE A 392 8.48 -0.15 -54.38
N THR A 393 7.48 0.62 -53.96
CA THR A 393 6.82 1.63 -54.82
C THR A 393 6.29 2.78 -53.97
N LEU A 394 6.58 4.01 -54.39
CA LEU A 394 6.14 5.24 -53.73
C LEU A 394 5.08 5.96 -54.57
N ASP A 395 4.15 6.64 -53.90
CA ASP A 395 3.26 7.63 -54.51
C ASP A 395 4.02 8.94 -54.82
N PRO A 396 3.40 9.90 -55.54
CA PRO A 396 4.04 11.19 -55.84
C PRO A 396 4.41 12.07 -54.63
N GLN A 397 4.04 11.63 -53.41
CA GLN A 397 4.29 12.31 -52.14
C GLN A 397 5.30 11.52 -51.27
N GLY A 398 5.96 10.50 -51.84
CA GLY A 398 7.01 9.72 -51.17
C GLY A 398 6.50 8.68 -50.18
N ARG A 399 5.22 8.30 -50.24
CA ARG A 399 4.59 7.30 -49.35
C ARG A 399 4.39 5.97 -50.07
N CYS A 400 4.56 4.86 -49.37
CA CYS A 400 4.41 3.52 -49.95
C CYS A 400 3.02 3.30 -50.59
N LYS A 401 2.95 2.85 -51.86
CA LYS A 401 1.72 2.33 -52.49
C LYS A 401 1.75 0.79 -52.48
N CYS A 402 0.62 0.15 -52.21
CA CYS A 402 0.48 -1.30 -52.40
C CYS A 402 0.38 -1.61 -53.91
N THR A 403 1.21 -2.53 -54.40
CA THR A 403 1.22 -3.02 -55.78
C THR A 403 0.94 -4.53 -55.90
N GLY A 404 1.04 -5.27 -54.80
CA GLY A 404 0.61 -6.67 -54.76
C GLY A 404 0.64 -7.32 -53.37
N VAL A 405 0.47 -8.64 -53.33
CA VAL A 405 0.30 -9.41 -52.09
C VAL A 405 1.53 -9.34 -51.17
N ASN A 406 2.73 -9.13 -51.73
CA ASN A 406 4.02 -9.18 -51.00
C ASN A 406 4.45 -7.86 -50.32
N ASP A 407 3.81 -6.72 -50.58
CA ASP A 407 4.20 -5.44 -49.96
C ASP A 407 4.01 -5.41 -48.43
N SER A 408 4.80 -4.58 -47.75
CA SER A 408 4.68 -4.37 -46.30
C SER A 408 3.29 -3.87 -45.90
N SER A 409 2.83 -4.28 -44.71
CA SER A 409 1.49 -4.02 -44.15
C SER A 409 1.12 -2.54 -43.93
N ASN A 410 2.04 -1.61 -44.22
CA ASN A 410 1.87 -0.17 -44.04
C ASN A 410 1.83 0.59 -45.38
N CYS A 411 1.65 -0.10 -46.50
CA CYS A 411 1.43 0.54 -47.79
C CYS A 411 0.02 1.16 -47.90
N LEU A 412 -0.09 2.22 -48.70
CA LEU A 412 -1.35 2.85 -49.07
C LEU A 412 -2.06 1.98 -50.08
N CYS A 413 -3.19 1.42 -49.66
CA CYS A 413 -4.07 0.65 -50.53
C CYS A 413 -4.69 1.53 -51.61
N PRO A 414 -4.99 0.94 -52.79
CA PRO A 414 -5.87 1.56 -53.76
C PRO A 414 -7.20 2.00 -53.15
N LYS A 415 -7.80 3.06 -53.72
CA LYS A 415 -9.17 3.49 -53.40
C LYS A 415 -10.19 2.99 -54.42
N ASP A 416 -9.73 2.49 -55.56
CA ASP A 416 -10.55 1.92 -56.62
C ASP A 416 -10.95 0.48 -56.25
N PRO A 417 -12.26 0.15 -56.20
CA PRO A 417 -12.74 -1.21 -56.01
C PRO A 417 -12.16 -2.26 -56.96
N GLU A 418 -11.82 -1.91 -58.20
CA GLU A 418 -11.23 -2.85 -59.16
C GLU A 418 -9.77 -3.15 -58.84
N GLU A 419 -8.96 -2.13 -58.50
CA GLU A 419 -7.57 -2.34 -58.04
C GLU A 419 -7.52 -3.17 -56.74
N LEU A 420 -8.55 -3.10 -55.90
CA LEU A 420 -8.62 -3.81 -54.62
C LEU A 420 -8.84 -5.33 -54.74
N LEU A 421 -9.32 -5.84 -55.87
CA LEU A 421 -9.64 -7.27 -56.07
C LEU A 421 -8.47 -8.23 -55.79
N THR A 422 -7.22 -7.75 -55.92
CA THR A 422 -6.01 -8.56 -55.69
C THR A 422 -5.51 -8.55 -54.23
N PHE A 423 -6.19 -7.84 -53.32
CA PHE A 423 -5.79 -7.65 -51.92
C PHE A 423 -6.79 -8.27 -50.94
N SER A 424 -6.33 -8.93 -49.88
CA SER A 424 -7.21 -9.37 -48.79
C SER A 424 -7.73 -8.19 -47.96
N LYS A 425 -8.89 -8.35 -47.30
CA LYS A 425 -9.46 -7.34 -46.39
C LYS A 425 -8.51 -6.96 -45.24
N ASP A 426 -7.68 -7.90 -44.80
CA ASP A 426 -6.70 -7.70 -43.71
C ASP A 426 -5.53 -6.82 -44.15
N LYS A 427 -5.17 -6.86 -45.44
CA LYS A 427 -4.14 -5.99 -46.03
C LYS A 427 -4.71 -4.64 -46.41
N CYS A 428 -5.90 -4.62 -47.00
CA CYS A 428 -6.59 -3.42 -47.45
C CYS A 428 -8.05 -3.44 -47.01
N LYS A 429 -8.39 -2.55 -46.07
CA LYS A 429 -9.76 -2.38 -45.55
C LYS A 429 -10.76 -2.16 -46.67
N CYS A 430 -11.99 -2.61 -46.45
CA CYS A 430 -13.08 -2.46 -47.40
C CYS A 430 -13.42 -0.98 -47.66
N VAL A 431 -13.77 -0.66 -48.91
CA VAL A 431 -14.23 0.68 -49.33
C VAL A 431 -15.70 0.66 -49.77
N SER A 432 -16.27 1.83 -50.09
CA SER A 432 -17.61 1.87 -50.69
C SER A 432 -17.59 1.31 -52.12
N GLY A 433 -18.47 0.37 -52.43
CA GLY A 433 -18.52 -0.31 -53.73
C GLY A 433 -17.45 -1.39 -53.93
N ASP A 434 -16.77 -1.83 -52.86
CA ASP A 434 -15.74 -2.86 -52.90
C ASP A 434 -16.27 -4.18 -53.49
N LEU A 435 -15.64 -4.65 -54.56
CA LEU A 435 -16.07 -5.82 -55.34
C LEU A 435 -15.67 -7.15 -54.69
N ARG A 436 -14.90 -7.14 -53.60
CA ARG A 436 -14.49 -8.35 -52.88
C ARG A 436 -15.67 -8.95 -52.12
N SER A 437 -15.88 -10.25 -52.27
CA SER A 437 -16.92 -11.01 -51.54
C SER A 437 -16.82 -10.86 -50.02
N SER A 438 -15.61 -10.81 -49.47
CA SER A 438 -15.34 -10.55 -48.04
C SER A 438 -15.63 -9.12 -47.58
N CYS A 439 -15.88 -8.19 -48.50
CA CYS A 439 -16.30 -6.81 -48.22
C CYS A 439 -17.80 -6.57 -48.43
N SER A 440 -18.54 -7.59 -48.87
CA SER A 440 -20.01 -7.57 -48.86
C SER A 440 -20.55 -7.84 -47.46
N VAL A 441 -21.74 -7.32 -47.14
CA VAL A 441 -22.43 -7.63 -45.89
C VAL A 441 -22.98 -9.06 -45.95
N CYS A 442 -22.77 -9.84 -44.88
CA CYS A 442 -23.30 -11.19 -44.75
C CYS A 442 -24.84 -11.18 -44.79
N LYS A 443 -25.46 -12.08 -45.57
CA LYS A 443 -26.93 -12.21 -45.63
C LYS A 443 -27.46 -13.47 -44.94
N GLY A 444 -26.57 -14.37 -44.53
CA GLY A 444 -26.94 -15.69 -43.97
C GLY A 444 -27.07 -16.77 -45.04
N GLU A 445 -26.75 -16.46 -46.30
CA GLU A 445 -26.79 -17.43 -47.39
C GLU A 445 -25.59 -18.39 -47.29
N ILE A 446 -25.79 -19.63 -47.77
CA ILE A 446 -24.72 -20.64 -47.84
C ILE A 446 -23.52 -20.20 -48.70
N ASN A 447 -23.76 -19.20 -49.57
CA ASN A 447 -22.80 -18.64 -50.51
C ASN A 447 -22.13 -17.33 -50.04
N ASP A 448 -22.55 -16.66 -48.94
CA ASP A 448 -21.76 -15.49 -48.52
C ASP A 448 -20.35 -15.96 -48.11
N ASP A 449 -19.36 -15.12 -48.39
CA ASP A 449 -17.97 -15.32 -48.00
C ASP A 449 -17.86 -15.71 -46.51
N LYS A 450 -16.88 -16.53 -46.15
CA LYS A 450 -16.59 -16.84 -44.74
C LYS A 450 -16.15 -15.60 -43.97
N ASP A 451 -15.65 -14.62 -44.70
CA ASP A 451 -15.04 -13.39 -44.22
C ASP A 451 -15.86 -12.13 -44.52
N CYS A 452 -17.15 -12.26 -44.89
CA CYS A 452 -18.06 -11.14 -45.12
C CYS A 452 -18.21 -10.20 -43.90
N ILE A 453 -18.69 -8.97 -44.16
CA ILE A 453 -18.92 -7.97 -43.11
C ILE A 453 -20.19 -8.34 -42.34
N CYS A 454 -20.06 -8.60 -41.05
CA CYS A 454 -21.20 -8.86 -40.19
C CYS A 454 -22.05 -7.60 -39.94
N PRO A 455 -23.39 -7.68 -40.00
CA PRO A 455 -24.27 -6.62 -39.51
C PRO A 455 -24.01 -6.31 -38.03
N ASN A 456 -24.33 -5.08 -37.63
CA ASN A 456 -24.13 -4.56 -36.27
C ASN A 456 -25.45 -4.30 -35.50
N THR A 457 -26.58 -4.73 -36.06
CA THR A 457 -27.93 -4.71 -35.46
C THR A 457 -28.35 -6.14 -35.11
N ALA A 458 -29.24 -6.30 -34.13
CA ALA A 458 -29.70 -7.63 -33.73
C ALA A 458 -30.68 -8.23 -34.75
N GLU A 459 -31.41 -7.34 -35.44
CA GLU A 459 -32.42 -7.64 -36.45
C GLU A 459 -31.80 -8.25 -37.72
N ASP A 460 -30.71 -7.68 -38.22
CA ASP A 460 -30.05 -8.15 -39.45
C ASP A 460 -29.23 -9.43 -39.22
N LEU A 461 -28.97 -9.81 -37.96
CA LEU A 461 -28.26 -11.04 -37.61
C LEU A 461 -29.15 -12.28 -37.54
N ILE A 462 -30.48 -12.16 -37.53
CA ILE A 462 -31.43 -13.26 -37.24
C ILE A 462 -31.23 -14.51 -38.12
N GLN A 463 -30.81 -14.34 -39.39
CA GLN A 463 -30.60 -15.45 -40.34
C GLN A 463 -29.12 -15.89 -40.46
N ILE A 464 -28.22 -15.35 -39.66
CA ILE A 464 -26.78 -15.56 -39.77
C ILE A 464 -26.31 -16.38 -38.56
N SER A 465 -25.65 -17.53 -38.75
CA SER A 465 -25.17 -18.33 -37.60
C SER A 465 -24.08 -17.61 -36.80
N SER A 466 -24.04 -17.83 -35.47
CA SER A 466 -22.96 -17.30 -34.61
C SER A 466 -21.54 -17.72 -35.03
N ARG A 467 -21.43 -18.85 -35.76
CA ARG A 467 -20.17 -19.34 -36.34
C ARG A 467 -19.62 -18.48 -37.48
N LYS A 468 -20.48 -17.66 -38.10
CA LYS A 468 -20.12 -16.75 -39.22
C LYS A 468 -20.04 -15.31 -38.73
N CYS A 469 -20.99 -14.89 -37.90
CA CYS A 469 -20.98 -13.57 -37.28
C CYS A 469 -21.16 -13.67 -35.78
N GLN A 470 -20.18 -13.15 -35.02
CA GLN A 470 -20.18 -13.16 -33.56
C GLN A 470 -21.48 -12.58 -32.99
N CYS A 471 -21.87 -13.06 -31.82
CA CYS A 471 -23.01 -12.53 -31.10
C CYS A 471 -22.77 -11.09 -30.66
N ILE A 472 -23.83 -10.28 -30.62
CA ILE A 472 -23.75 -8.89 -30.12
C ILE A 472 -24.74 -8.64 -28.97
N LYS A 473 -24.69 -7.46 -28.36
CA LYS A 473 -25.64 -7.09 -27.30
C LYS A 473 -27.05 -6.92 -27.89
N GLY A 474 -28.02 -7.67 -27.36
CA GLY A 474 -29.41 -7.67 -27.82
C GLY A 474 -29.72 -8.72 -28.90
N ASP A 475 -28.73 -9.53 -29.27
CA ASP A 475 -28.88 -10.60 -30.25
C ASP A 475 -29.93 -11.65 -29.83
N THR A 476 -30.86 -11.94 -30.73
CA THR A 476 -32.01 -12.82 -30.47
C THR A 476 -31.75 -14.28 -30.84
N ARG A 477 -30.64 -14.58 -31.52
CA ARG A 477 -30.24 -15.94 -31.90
C ARG A 477 -30.13 -16.84 -30.66
N ASN A 478 -30.63 -18.07 -30.75
CA ASN A 478 -30.69 -18.97 -29.59
C ASN A 478 -29.29 -19.31 -29.05
N GLU A 479 -28.31 -19.43 -29.94
CA GLU A 479 -26.91 -19.65 -29.61
C GLU A 479 -26.17 -18.41 -29.06
N CYS A 480 -26.84 -17.25 -29.00
CA CYS A 480 -26.31 -15.99 -28.48
C CYS A 480 -26.93 -15.57 -27.13
N LYS A 481 -27.83 -16.39 -26.56
CA LYS A 481 -28.46 -16.12 -25.26
C LYS A 481 -27.46 -16.31 -24.11
N PRO A 482 -27.33 -15.36 -23.15
CA PRO A 482 -26.39 -15.48 -22.04
C PRO A 482 -26.65 -16.71 -21.18
N THR A 483 -25.57 -17.41 -20.81
CA THR A 483 -25.58 -18.51 -19.83
C THR A 483 -25.29 -17.99 -18.41
N GLN A 484 -25.45 -18.84 -17.39
CA GLN A 484 -25.05 -18.50 -16.01
C GLN A 484 -23.54 -18.24 -15.92
N CYS A 485 -23.15 -17.25 -15.09
CA CYS A 485 -21.75 -16.95 -14.82
C CYS A 485 -21.06 -18.14 -14.11
N THR A 486 -19.88 -18.55 -14.57
CA THR A 486 -19.10 -19.67 -14.00
C THR A 486 -17.76 -19.24 -13.39
N ASN A 487 -17.45 -17.94 -13.41
CA ASN A 487 -16.31 -17.32 -12.76
C ASN A 487 -16.56 -15.79 -12.62
N ASN A 488 -15.61 -15.07 -12.02
CA ASN A 488 -15.69 -13.62 -11.77
C ASN A 488 -15.32 -12.72 -12.98
N ALA A 489 -15.12 -13.27 -14.17
CA ALA A 489 -14.99 -12.48 -15.40
C ALA A 489 -16.34 -12.39 -16.11
N VAL A 490 -16.75 -11.17 -16.50
CA VAL A 490 -17.95 -10.95 -17.31
C VAL A 490 -17.62 -11.29 -18.77
N PRO A 491 -18.30 -12.24 -19.43
CA PRO A 491 -18.14 -12.47 -20.87
C PRO A 491 -18.59 -11.24 -21.67
N GLU A 492 -18.10 -11.09 -22.90
CA GLU A 492 -18.43 -9.94 -23.77
C GLU A 492 -19.95 -9.83 -24.08
N LEU A 493 -20.65 -10.96 -24.07
CA LEU A 493 -22.11 -11.06 -24.22
C LEU A 493 -22.89 -10.86 -22.90
N GLY A 494 -22.19 -10.65 -21.79
CA GLY A 494 -22.72 -10.80 -20.44
C GLY A 494 -22.88 -12.25 -20.01
N CYS A 495 -23.26 -12.45 -18.75
CA CYS A 495 -23.71 -13.72 -18.19
C CYS A 495 -24.81 -13.46 -17.16
N ILE A 496 -25.66 -14.45 -16.93
CA ILE A 496 -26.72 -14.38 -15.91
C ILE A 496 -26.07 -14.57 -14.54
N CYS A 497 -26.30 -13.65 -13.61
CA CYS A 497 -25.77 -13.73 -12.24
C CYS A 497 -26.15 -15.08 -11.61
N ALA A 498 -25.19 -15.74 -10.98
CA ALA A 498 -25.38 -17.02 -10.30
C ALA A 498 -24.91 -16.94 -8.84
N ARG A 499 -25.39 -17.87 -8.01
CA ARG A 499 -25.07 -17.96 -6.58
C ARG A 499 -23.58 -17.79 -6.29
N ASP A 500 -22.76 -18.65 -6.89
CA ASP A 500 -21.33 -18.72 -6.59
C ASP A 500 -20.51 -17.70 -7.42
N PHE A 501 -21.09 -17.10 -8.47
CA PHE A 501 -20.42 -16.15 -9.37
C PHE A 501 -21.37 -15.04 -9.85
N HIS A 502 -21.14 -13.82 -9.37
CA HIS A 502 -21.96 -12.64 -9.65
C HIS A 502 -21.07 -11.39 -9.87
N PRO A 503 -20.25 -11.36 -10.92
CA PRO A 503 -19.36 -10.23 -11.20
C PRO A 503 -20.16 -8.94 -11.51
N ASN A 504 -19.58 -7.79 -11.16
CA ASN A 504 -20.19 -6.48 -11.40
C ASN A 504 -20.69 -6.34 -12.85
N LYS A 505 -21.99 -6.04 -13.01
CA LYS A 505 -22.74 -5.93 -14.29
C LYS A 505 -23.15 -7.25 -14.95
N CYS A 506 -23.18 -8.38 -14.25
CA CYS A 506 -23.93 -9.56 -14.69
C CYS A 506 -25.43 -9.24 -14.84
N THR A 507 -26.15 -10.01 -15.65
CA THR A 507 -27.59 -9.82 -15.91
C THR A 507 -28.42 -10.56 -14.86
N CYS A 508 -29.37 -9.87 -14.23
CA CYS A 508 -30.23 -10.46 -13.21
C CYS A 508 -31.35 -11.32 -13.83
N SER A 509 -31.47 -12.57 -13.38
CA SER A 509 -32.62 -13.44 -13.66
C SER A 509 -33.92 -12.78 -13.18
N GLN A 510 -35.03 -13.05 -13.88
CA GLN A 510 -36.39 -12.71 -13.43
C GLN A 510 -37.07 -13.88 -12.66
N ILE A 511 -36.38 -15.00 -12.53
CA ILE A 511 -36.82 -16.20 -11.80
C ILE A 511 -36.10 -16.23 -10.45
N ALA A 512 -36.85 -16.14 -9.34
CA ALA A 512 -36.35 -16.03 -7.98
C ALA A 512 -35.32 -17.12 -7.59
N THR A 513 -35.56 -18.37 -7.97
CA THR A 513 -34.68 -19.51 -7.64
C THR A 513 -33.27 -19.40 -8.25
N PHE A 514 -33.08 -18.59 -9.30
CA PHE A 514 -31.75 -18.33 -9.87
C PHE A 514 -31.04 -17.12 -9.24
N LEU A 515 -31.72 -16.37 -8.37
CA LEU A 515 -31.11 -15.28 -7.60
C LEU A 515 -30.65 -15.72 -6.20
N GLU A 516 -30.90 -16.97 -5.79
CA GLU A 516 -30.52 -17.46 -4.46
C GLU A 516 -29.01 -17.29 -4.20
N GLY A 517 -28.67 -16.56 -3.13
CA GLY A 517 -27.29 -16.20 -2.78
C GLY A 517 -26.66 -15.07 -3.61
N VAL A 518 -27.34 -14.50 -4.61
CA VAL A 518 -26.92 -13.24 -5.26
C VAL A 518 -27.33 -12.06 -4.38
N PRO A 519 -26.42 -11.12 -4.04
CA PRO A 519 -26.74 -9.96 -3.19
C PRO A 519 -27.86 -9.06 -3.74
N VAL A 520 -28.73 -8.54 -2.86
CA VAL A 520 -29.89 -7.69 -3.24
C VAL A 520 -29.46 -6.33 -3.84
N ASN A 521 -28.29 -5.82 -3.43
CA ASN A 521 -27.67 -4.63 -4.05
C ASN A 521 -27.04 -4.90 -5.43
N GLN A 522 -26.80 -6.16 -5.79
CA GLN A 522 -26.32 -6.57 -7.12
C GLN A 522 -27.47 -6.91 -8.07
N CYS A 523 -28.52 -7.56 -7.54
CA CYS A 523 -29.77 -7.82 -8.25
C CYS A 523 -30.97 -7.52 -7.35
N GLY A 524 -31.78 -6.54 -7.74
CA GLY A 524 -33.02 -6.19 -7.03
C GLY A 524 -34.03 -7.33 -6.94
N CYS A 525 -35.06 -7.14 -6.12
CA CYS A 525 -36.06 -8.16 -5.82
C CYS A 525 -36.99 -8.43 -7.00
N VAL A 526 -37.41 -9.69 -7.14
CA VAL A 526 -38.42 -10.15 -8.11
C VAL A 526 -39.64 -10.74 -7.39
N SER A 527 -40.66 -11.19 -8.12
CA SER A 527 -41.77 -11.94 -7.50
C SER A 527 -41.24 -13.21 -6.84
N ASP A 528 -41.78 -13.55 -5.67
CA ASP A 528 -41.46 -14.77 -4.92
C ASP A 528 -39.97 -14.89 -4.52
N ASP A 529 -39.30 -13.75 -4.34
CA ASP A 529 -37.89 -13.67 -3.98
C ASP A 529 -37.65 -13.88 -2.48
N TYR A 530 -37.29 -15.11 -2.12
CA TYR A 530 -37.07 -15.51 -0.73
C TYR A 530 -35.80 -14.94 -0.08
N ARG A 531 -34.99 -14.12 -0.76
CA ARG A 531 -33.80 -13.48 -0.16
C ARG A 531 -34.20 -12.56 0.99
N GLU A 532 -33.39 -12.54 2.05
CA GLU A 532 -33.73 -11.85 3.32
C GLU A 532 -34.03 -10.35 3.15
N GLY A 533 -33.33 -9.67 2.23
CA GLY A 533 -33.58 -8.26 1.90
C GLY A 533 -34.78 -7.99 0.98
N CYS A 534 -35.52 -9.02 0.54
CA CYS A 534 -36.66 -8.91 -0.37
C CYS A 534 -38.01 -9.24 0.26
N ARG A 535 -38.02 -9.83 1.47
CA ARG A 535 -39.24 -10.12 2.22
C ARG A 535 -39.79 -8.84 2.85
N THR A 536 -41.07 -8.54 2.63
CA THR A 536 -41.75 -7.46 3.36
C THR A 536 -42.02 -7.90 4.80
N LYS A 537 -42.16 -6.95 5.72
CA LYS A 537 -42.27 -7.24 7.17
C LYS A 537 -43.57 -7.96 7.58
N ASP A 538 -44.50 -8.13 6.65
CA ASP A 538 -45.79 -8.79 6.87
C ASP A 538 -45.74 -10.32 6.62
N ASP A 539 -44.72 -10.82 5.91
CA ASP A 539 -44.49 -12.26 5.67
C ASP A 539 -43.85 -12.95 6.89
N LYS A 540 -44.55 -12.92 8.02
CA LYS A 540 -44.18 -13.68 9.22
C LYS A 540 -44.75 -15.11 9.11
N PRO A 541 -43.94 -16.18 9.17
CA PRO A 541 -44.45 -17.54 9.15
C PRO A 541 -45.39 -17.77 10.33
N SER A 542 -46.60 -18.25 10.05
CA SER A 542 -47.58 -18.59 11.08
C SER A 542 -47.02 -19.66 12.02
N THR A 543 -46.89 -19.33 13.30
CA THR A 543 -46.53 -20.27 14.37
C THR A 543 -47.75 -20.52 15.25
N ASP A 544 -48.63 -21.43 14.83
CA ASP A 544 -49.61 -22.02 15.75
C ASP A 544 -50.05 -23.45 15.36
N LYS A 545 -50.28 -24.24 16.42
CA LYS A 545 -50.98 -25.53 16.56
C LYS A 545 -50.33 -26.86 16.17
N THR A 546 -50.30 -27.68 17.22
CA THR A 546 -50.05 -29.12 17.31
C THR A 546 -51.30 -29.96 16.96
N ASP A 547 -51.08 -31.28 16.90
CA ASP A 547 -52.05 -32.38 17.12
C ASP A 547 -53.20 -32.58 16.11
N ALA A 548 -53.07 -33.63 15.27
CA ALA A 548 -53.80 -34.90 15.47
C ALA A 548 -53.53 -35.92 14.33
N LEU A 549 -53.55 -37.21 14.66
CA LEU A 549 -53.67 -38.31 13.69
C LEU A 549 -55.06 -38.33 13.05
N ASP A 550 -55.17 -38.62 11.76
CA ASP A 550 -55.96 -39.79 11.33
C ASP A 550 -55.44 -40.41 10.01
N LYS A 551 -55.82 -41.66 9.76
CA LYS A 551 -55.31 -42.54 8.69
C LYS A 551 -56.31 -42.72 7.55
N SER A 552 -55.88 -42.46 6.32
CA SER A 552 -56.13 -43.35 5.16
C SER A 552 -55.24 -42.90 3.98
N GLY A 553 -54.68 -43.78 3.14
CA GLY A 553 -54.71 -45.24 3.11
C GLY A 553 -53.41 -45.86 2.60
N CYS A 554 -53.36 -47.19 2.51
CA CYS A 554 -52.26 -47.97 1.92
C CYS A 554 -52.10 -47.61 0.42
N ASP A 555 -50.95 -47.71 -0.25
CA ASP A 555 -50.02 -48.84 -0.45
C ASP A 555 -48.77 -48.27 -1.21
N GLN A 556 -47.50 -48.74 -1.16
CA GLN A 556 -46.90 -50.05 -0.83
C GLN A 556 -45.48 -49.93 -0.17
N LEU A 557 -45.05 -51.04 0.48
CA LEU A 557 -43.68 -51.57 0.75
C LEU A 557 -42.45 -50.61 0.70
N ASN A 558 -41.69 -50.44 1.80
CA ASN A 558 -40.63 -51.36 2.37
C ASN A 558 -39.36 -51.48 1.46
N VAL A 559 -38.09 -51.63 1.88
CA VAL A 559 -37.33 -51.92 3.15
C VAL A 559 -35.82 -51.82 2.77
N LEU A 560 -34.80 -51.38 3.54
CA LEU A 560 -34.65 -50.85 4.91
C LEU A 560 -33.28 -50.07 5.07
N ILE A 561 -33.19 -49.19 6.08
CA ILE A 561 -32.05 -48.90 7.02
C ILE A 561 -30.67 -49.57 6.75
N SER A 562 -29.56 -48.80 6.76
CA SER A 562 -28.73 -48.66 7.99
C SER A 562 -27.53 -47.69 7.91
N VAL A 563 -27.33 -46.98 9.02
CA VAL A 563 -26.05 -46.38 9.45
C VAL A 563 -25.16 -47.47 10.05
N ILE A 564 -23.83 -47.34 9.94
CA ILE A 564 -22.85 -47.70 11.00
C ILE A 564 -21.52 -46.99 10.74
N ALA A 565 -20.81 -46.68 11.83
CA ALA A 565 -19.60 -45.87 11.83
C ALA A 565 -18.32 -46.72 12.05
N VAL A 566 -17.17 -46.11 11.77
CA VAL A 566 -15.82 -46.45 12.29
C VAL A 566 -15.26 -47.84 11.94
N VAL A 567 -14.04 -47.86 11.37
CA VAL A 567 -12.87 -48.54 11.96
C VAL A 567 -11.59 -48.09 11.23
N VAL A 568 -10.58 -47.75 12.04
CA VAL A 568 -9.20 -47.49 11.62
C VAL A 568 -8.50 -48.81 11.28
N LEU A 569 -7.71 -48.87 10.20
CA LEU A 569 -6.51 -49.72 10.15
C LEU A 569 -5.59 -49.42 8.95
N PHE A 570 -4.31 -49.19 9.25
CA PHE A 570 -3.18 -49.42 8.32
C PHE A 570 -3.08 -50.93 8.01
N PRO A 571 -2.50 -51.32 6.86
CA PRO A 571 -1.11 -51.79 6.96
C PRO A 571 -0.20 -51.34 5.80
N ALA A 572 1.10 -51.52 5.99
CA ALA A 572 2.17 -51.30 5.02
C ALA A 572 2.88 -52.62 4.66
N LEU A 573 3.60 -52.64 3.53
CA LEU A 573 4.45 -53.74 3.00
C LEU A 573 3.68 -55.05 2.67
N ALA A 574 3.96 -55.80 1.60
CA ALA A 574 5.25 -56.13 1.02
C ALA A 574 5.18 -56.62 -0.46
N MET A 575 6.38 -56.75 -1.04
CA MET A 575 6.80 -57.34 -2.34
C MET A 575 5.92 -58.43 -2.98
N LEU A 576 5.77 -58.40 -4.31
CA LEU A 576 6.41 -59.35 -5.26
C LEU A 576 6.07 -59.05 -6.74
N LEU A 577 7.07 -59.26 -7.61
CA LEU A 577 7.13 -59.05 -9.08
C LEU A 577 7.18 -57.59 -9.57
#